data_AF-A0A800N967-F1
#
_entry.id   AF-A0A800N967-F1
#
_cell.length_a   1.000
_cell.length_b   1.000
_cell.length_c   1.000
_cell.angle_alpha   90.00
_cell.angle_beta   90.00
_cell.angle_gamma   90.00
#
_symmetry.space_group_name_H-M   'P 1'
#
loop_
_entity.id
_entity.type
_entity.pdbx_description
1 polymer ?
#
loop_
_entity_poly.entity_id
_entity_poly.type
_entity_poly.pdbx_seq_one_letter_code
_entity_poly.pdbx_strand_id
1 'polypeptide(L)'
;MVSKERQKKLDYVKAIHNDYTIVIAKHPRFDWINHSESKFIYFLYITKSQKCFVDKNTAHVGEYNILCFQNLYSSFISLMKVIVPILAEYILDNDELFKIIMLCEGLEEPEEDSLQEDNGE
;
A
#
# COMPACT_ATOMS: atom_id res chain seq x y z
N MET A 1 -8.67 11.40 32.81
CA MET A 1 -9.17 11.22 31.43
C MET A 1 -8.05 11.59 30.48
N VAL A 2 -7.29 10.59 30.01
CA VAL A 2 -6.23 10.82 29.01
C VAL A 2 -6.93 10.75 27.65
N SER A 3 -6.98 11.88 26.96
CA SER A 3 -7.41 11.95 25.56
C SER A 3 -6.54 11.00 24.73
N LYS A 4 -7.11 9.86 24.32
CA LYS A 4 -6.51 9.02 23.27
C LYS A 4 -6.41 9.91 22.03
N GLU A 5 -5.21 10.36 21.71
CA GLU A 5 -4.91 10.88 20.37
C GLU A 5 -5.45 9.86 19.37
N ARG A 6 -6.42 10.26 18.54
CA ARG A 6 -6.85 9.44 17.41
C ARG A 6 -5.61 9.25 16.53
N GLN A 7 -4.94 8.11 16.65
CA GLN A 7 -3.88 7.71 15.74
C GLN A 7 -4.44 7.88 14.32
N LYS A 8 -3.80 8.75 13.55
CA LYS A 8 -4.18 9.03 12.17
C LYS A 8 -4.02 7.72 11.41
N LYS A 9 -5.14 7.14 10.95
CA LYS A 9 -5.13 5.91 10.15
C LYS A 9 -4.24 6.14 8.92
N LEU A 10 -3.38 5.18 8.63
CA LEU A 10 -2.53 5.23 7.44
C LEU A 10 -3.38 4.85 6.23
N ASP A 11 -3.38 5.72 5.23
CA ASP A 11 -4.05 5.48 3.95
C ASP A 11 -3.08 4.88 2.92
N TYR A 12 -1.77 4.93 3.18
CA TYR A 12 -0.75 4.29 2.36
C TYR A 12 0.55 4.03 3.13
N VAL A 13 1.33 3.09 2.61
CA VAL A 13 2.71 2.80 2.95
C VAL A 13 3.56 3.15 1.73
N LYS A 14 4.66 3.86 1.95
CA LYS A 14 5.67 4.12 0.93
C LYS A 14 7.03 3.66 1.44
N ALA A 15 7.70 2.85 0.64
CA ALA A 15 9.07 2.41 0.88
C ALA A 15 9.94 2.72 -0.33
N ILE A 16 11.21 3.04 -0.07
CA ILE A 16 12.21 3.28 -1.11
C ILE A 16 13.33 2.28 -0.85
N HIS A 17 13.65 1.47 -1.87
CA HIS A 17 14.74 0.51 -1.82
C HIS A 17 15.54 0.60 -3.12
N ASN A 18 16.80 1.02 -3.01
CA ASN A 18 17.65 1.35 -4.16
C ASN A 18 16.92 2.34 -5.10
N ASP A 19 16.77 1.95 -6.36
CA ASP A 19 16.11 2.73 -7.40
C ASP A 19 14.58 2.57 -7.38
N TYR A 20 14.05 1.66 -6.56
CA TYR A 20 12.62 1.33 -6.54
C TYR A 20 11.88 2.11 -5.47
N THR A 21 10.73 2.65 -5.86
CA THR A 21 9.71 3.18 -4.96
C THR A 21 8.53 2.23 -4.97
N ILE A 22 8.16 1.74 -3.78
CA ILE A 22 7.03 0.85 -3.56
C ILE A 22 5.97 1.64 -2.82
N VAL A 23 4.76 1.66 -3.36
CA VAL A 23 3.59 2.31 -2.75
C VAL A 23 2.49 1.28 -2.61
N ILE A 24 2.03 1.10 -1.38
CA ILE A 24 0.89 0.25 -1.07
C ILE A 24 -0.17 1.15 -0.46
N ALA A 25 -1.27 1.36 -1.17
CA ALA A 25 -2.30 2.30 -0.77
C ALA A 25 -3.62 1.59 -0.50
N LYS A 26 -4.39 2.14 0.43
CA LYS A 26 -5.76 1.75 0.74
C LYS A 26 -6.69 2.90 0.36
N HIS A 27 -7.78 2.58 -0.32
CA HIS A 27 -8.80 3.57 -0.66
C HIS A 27 -10.18 3.05 -0.26
N PRO A 28 -11.03 3.88 0.38
CA PRO A 28 -12.40 3.48 0.70
C PRO A 28 -13.19 3.27 -0.59
N ARG A 29 -13.99 2.22 -0.64
CA ARG A 29 -14.94 2.04 -1.74
C ARG A 29 -16.10 3.01 -1.59
N PHE A 30 -16.87 3.14 -2.66
CA PHE A 30 -18.09 3.91 -2.62
C PHE A 30 -19.13 3.26 -1.71
N ASP A 31 -19.51 3.95 -0.63
CA ASP A 31 -20.45 3.47 0.39
C ASP A 31 -21.86 3.19 -0.15
N TRP A 32 -22.23 3.79 -1.28
CA TRP A 32 -23.54 3.63 -1.93
C TRP A 32 -23.65 2.35 -2.77
N ILE A 33 -22.58 1.55 -2.85
CA ILE A 33 -22.55 0.25 -3.52
C ILE A 33 -22.33 -0.83 -2.45
N ASN A 34 -23.14 -1.88 -2.45
CA ASN A 34 -22.90 -3.03 -1.59
C ASN A 34 -21.69 -3.83 -2.10
N HIS A 35 -20.61 -3.82 -1.33
CA HIS A 35 -19.41 -4.62 -1.62
C HIS A 35 -19.42 -5.87 -0.75
N SER A 36 -19.29 -7.05 -1.38
CA SER A 36 -19.33 -8.34 -0.68
C SER A 36 -18.02 -8.75 -0.01
N GLU A 37 -16.92 -8.06 -0.30
CA GLU A 37 -15.57 -8.53 0.06
C GLU A 37 -14.86 -7.66 1.11
N SER A 38 -14.91 -6.34 0.98
CA SER A 38 -14.19 -5.39 1.83
C SER A 38 -14.74 -3.98 1.61
N LYS A 39 -14.66 -3.12 2.63
CA LYS A 39 -15.02 -1.69 2.52
C LYS A 39 -13.94 -0.89 1.77
N PHE A 40 -12.78 -1.47 1.55
CA PHE A 40 -11.65 -0.83 0.91
C PHE A 40 -11.20 -1.58 -0.34
N ILE A 41 -10.34 -0.90 -1.10
CA ILE A 41 -9.62 -1.44 -2.23
C ILE A 41 -8.16 -1.07 -2.06
N TYR A 42 -7.28 -2.00 -2.40
CA TYR A 42 -5.85 -1.87 -2.14
C TYR A 42 -5.08 -1.82 -3.45
N PHE A 43 -4.05 -1.00 -3.49
CA PHE A 43 -3.20 -0.82 -4.66
C PHE A 43 -1.76 -1.10 -4.30
N LEU A 44 -1.04 -1.79 -5.18
CA LEU A 44 0.41 -1.93 -5.09
C LEU A 44 1.01 -1.36 -6.38
N TYR A 45 1.83 -0.34 -6.24
CA TYR A 45 2.61 0.27 -7.31
C TYR A 45 4.09 0.14 -7.00
N ILE A 46 4.87 -0.27 -8.00
CA ILE A 46 6.33 -0.28 -7.92
C ILE A 46 6.86 0.49 -9.13
N THR A 47 7.62 1.54 -8.86
CA THR A 47 8.28 2.35 -9.90
C THR A 47 9.77 2.33 -9.71
N LYS A 48 10.54 2.35 -10.80
CA LYS A 48 11.99 2.51 -10.78
C LYS A 48 12.37 3.92 -11.23
N SER A 49 13.16 4.63 -10.44
CA SER A 49 13.79 5.87 -10.90
C SER A 49 14.87 5.52 -11.92
N GLN A 50 14.78 6.14 -13.10
CA GLN A 50 15.74 5.98 -14.17
C GLN A 50 16.09 7.33 -14.79
N LYS A 51 17.39 7.53 -15.00
CA LYS A 51 17.93 8.66 -15.75
C LYS A 51 17.90 8.36 -17.24
N CYS A 52 17.16 9.14 -18.01
CA CYS A 52 17.06 9.03 -19.46
C CYS A 52 17.43 10.35 -20.12
N PHE A 53 18.07 10.29 -21.29
CA PHE A 53 18.28 11.48 -22.11
C PHE A 53 16.93 12.01 -22.60
N VAL A 54 16.72 13.32 -22.46
CA VAL A 54 15.48 13.97 -22.88
C VAL A 54 15.39 14.07 -24.41
N ASP A 55 16.54 14.11 -25.08
CA ASP A 55 16.69 14.20 -26.53
C ASP A 55 18.01 13.53 -26.95
N LYS A 56 18.06 12.98 -28.17
CA LYS A 56 19.27 12.40 -28.79
C LYS A 56 20.35 13.44 -29.07
N ASN A 57 19.99 14.73 -29.15
CA ASN A 57 20.88 15.82 -29.54
C ASN A 57 21.32 16.72 -28.37
N THR A 58 20.82 16.50 -27.16
CA THR A 58 21.24 17.25 -25.98
C THR A 58 21.76 16.32 -24.89
N ALA A 59 22.78 16.77 -24.15
CA ALA A 59 23.28 16.08 -22.97
C ALA A 59 22.33 16.21 -21.75
N HIS A 60 21.09 16.66 -21.97
CA HIS A 60 20.13 16.86 -20.89
C HIS A 60 19.54 15.51 -20.46
N VAL A 61 19.75 15.18 -19.19
CA VAL A 61 19.28 13.94 -18.57
C VAL A 61 18.12 14.27 -17.64
N GLY A 62 16.95 13.71 -17.94
CA GLY A 62 15.77 13.75 -17.07
C GLY A 62 15.72 12.53 -16.17
N GLU A 63 15.13 12.69 -14.99
CA GLU A 63 14.82 11.60 -14.07
C GLU A 63 13.34 11.22 -14.23
N TYR A 64 13.08 9.95 -14.50
CA TYR A 64 11.75 9.42 -14.77
C TYR A 64 11.45 8.26 -13.82
N ASN A 65 10.21 8.19 -13.34
CA ASN A 65 9.73 7.02 -12.61
C ASN A 65 9.05 6.08 -13.59
N ILE A 66 9.75 5.00 -13.95
CA ILE A 66 9.23 3.97 -14.84
C ILE A 66 8.36 3.02 -14.02
N LEU A 67 7.12 2.81 -14.42
CA LEU A 67 6.22 1.86 -13.78
C LEU A 67 6.69 0.42 -14.06
N CYS A 68 7.05 -0.31 -13.01
CA CYS A 68 7.50 -1.71 -13.10
C CYS A 68 6.37 -2.68 -12.78
N PHE A 69 5.55 -2.35 -11.79
CA PHE A 69 4.43 -3.18 -11.37
C PHE A 69 3.24 -2.31 -10.96
N GLN A 70 2.04 -2.74 -11.33
CA GLN A 70 0.80 -2.24 -10.78
C GLN A 70 -0.19 -3.38 -10.64
N ASN A 71 -0.87 -3.45 -9.50
CA ASN A 71 -2.02 -4.31 -9.35
C ASN A 71 -2.98 -3.77 -8.29
N LEU A 72 -4.22 -4.25 -8.37
CA LEU A 72 -5.32 -3.83 -7.54
C LEU A 72 -5.97 -5.05 -6.90
N TYR A 73 -6.22 -4.92 -5.59
CA TYR A 73 -6.62 -6.00 -4.71
C TYR A 73 -7.93 -5.64 -4.05
N SER A 74 -8.86 -6.59 -4.08
CA SER A 74 -10.23 -6.32 -3.66
C SER A 74 -10.41 -6.32 -2.14
N SER A 75 -9.46 -6.90 -1.39
CA SER A 75 -9.39 -6.94 0.07
C SER A 75 -7.92 -6.98 0.56
N PHE A 76 -7.69 -6.66 1.84
CA PHE A 76 -6.36 -6.74 2.45
C PHE A 76 -5.78 -8.15 2.38
N ILE A 77 -6.59 -9.16 2.68
CA ILE A 77 -6.21 -10.58 2.60
C ILE A 77 -5.74 -10.95 1.19
N SER A 78 -6.42 -10.45 0.15
CA SER A 78 -6.03 -10.74 -1.25
C SER A 78 -4.66 -10.15 -1.61
N LEU A 79 -4.32 -8.95 -1.08
CA LEU A 79 -2.99 -8.36 -1.20
C LEU A 79 -1.94 -9.20 -0.47
N MET A 80 -2.19 -9.54 0.81
CA MET A 80 -1.20 -10.22 1.65
C MET A 80 -0.85 -11.63 1.16
N LYS A 81 -1.76 -12.31 0.43
CA LYS A 81 -1.48 -13.62 -0.20
C LYS A 81 -0.37 -13.58 -1.24
N VAL A 82 -0.11 -12.43 -1.87
CA VAL A 82 0.83 -12.31 -2.99
C VAL A 82 1.91 -11.24 -2.79
N ILE A 83 1.81 -10.44 -1.73
CA ILE A 83 2.74 -9.32 -1.51
C ILE A 83 4.20 -9.78 -1.39
N VAL A 84 4.46 -10.88 -0.68
CA VAL A 84 5.82 -11.40 -0.45
C VAL A 84 6.52 -11.77 -1.76
N PRO A 85 5.98 -12.67 -2.60
CA PRO A 85 6.65 -13.02 -3.84
C PRO A 85 6.81 -11.82 -4.80
N ILE A 86 5.86 -10.89 -4.84
CA ILE A 86 5.99 -9.68 -5.68
C ILE A 86 7.14 -8.81 -5.19
N LEU A 87 7.19 -8.48 -3.90
CA LEU A 87 8.24 -7.61 -3.36
C LEU A 87 9.63 -8.25 -3.43
N ALA A 88 9.73 -9.58 -3.31
CA ALA A 88 10.98 -10.32 -3.43
C ALA A 88 11.64 -10.24 -4.82
N GLU A 89 10.89 -9.88 -5.87
CA GLU A 89 11.46 -9.59 -7.20
C GLU A 89 12.27 -8.27 -7.23
N TYR A 90 11.98 -7.35 -6.31
CA TYR A 90 12.55 -6.00 -6.28
C TYR A 90 13.45 -5.75 -5.06
N ILE A 91 13.25 -6.50 -3.98
CA ILE A 91 13.98 -6.39 -2.72
C ILE A 91 14.59 -7.75 -2.39
N LEU A 92 15.91 -7.85 -2.50
CA LEU A 92 16.66 -9.07 -2.18
C LEU A 92 17.05 -9.17 -0.70
N ASP A 93 16.97 -8.05 0.02
CA ASP A 93 17.23 -7.99 1.45
C ASP A 93 15.96 -8.40 2.22
N ASN A 94 16.03 -9.56 2.90
CA ASN A 94 14.91 -10.10 3.66
C ASN A 94 14.49 -9.22 4.84
N ASP A 95 15.41 -8.47 5.45
CA ASP A 95 15.08 -7.60 6.59
C ASP A 95 14.30 -6.38 6.11
N GLU A 96 14.69 -5.80 4.97
CA GLU A 96 13.94 -4.70 4.32
C GLU A 96 12.58 -5.17 3.81
N LEU A 97 12.53 -6.35 3.19
CA LEU A 97 11.28 -6.98 2.77
C LEU A 97 10.31 -7.13 3.95
N PHE A 98 10.79 -7.68 5.07
CA PHE A 98 9.99 -7.88 6.26
C PHE A 98 9.49 -6.56 6.88
N LYS A 99 10.34 -5.52 6.95
CA LYS A 99 9.93 -4.19 7.43
C LYS A 99 8.77 -3.64 6.63
N ILE A 100 8.81 -3.75 5.30
CA ILE A 100 7.75 -3.24 4.43
C ILE A 100 6.46 -4.02 4.64
N ILE A 101 6.53 -5.34 4.76
CA ILE A 101 5.37 -6.19 5.04
C ILE A 101 4.73 -5.80 6.38
N MET A 102 5.51 -5.61 7.45
CA MET A 102 4.96 -5.16 8.73
C MET A 102 4.30 -3.79 8.66
N LEU A 103 4.85 -2.85 7.88
CA LEU A 103 4.20 -1.55 7.67
C LEU A 103 2.84 -1.70 6.98
N CYS A 104 2.67 -2.70 6.11
CA CYS A 104 1.41 -2.97 5.41
C CYS A 104 0.30 -3.44 6.34
N GLU A 105 0.62 -4.11 7.45
CA GLU A 105 -0.37 -4.50 8.47
C GLU A 105 -1.11 -3.28 9.03
N GLY A 106 -0.45 -2.11 9.08
CA GLY A 106 -1.09 -0.84 9.45
C GLY A 106 -2.20 -0.38 8.48
N LEU A 107 -2.32 -1.00 7.32
CA LEU A 107 -3.39 -0.75 6.34
C LEU A 107 -4.59 -1.67 6.52
N GLU A 108 -4.54 -2.68 7.38
CA GLU A 108 -5.66 -3.58 7.63
C GLU A 108 -6.92 -2.81 8.07
N GLU A 109 -8.10 -3.36 7.77
CA GLU A 109 -9.35 -2.83 8.29
C GLU A 109 -9.36 -3.00 9.82
N PRO A 110 -9.64 -1.96 10.61
CA PRO A 110 -9.95 -2.19 12.02
C PRO A 110 -11.26 -2.98 12.07
N GLU A 111 -11.25 -4.14 12.73
CA GLU A 111 -12.47 -4.83 13.08
C GLU A 111 -13.37 -3.84 13.83
N GLU A 112 -14.57 -3.59 13.31
CA GLU A 112 -15.59 -2.89 14.09
C GLU A 112 -15.95 -3.85 15.24
N ASP A 113 -15.45 -3.55 16.45
CA ASP A 113 -15.89 -4.20 17.68
C ASP A 113 -17.42 -4.13 17.71
N SER A 114 -18.06 -5.24 17.36
CA SER A 114 -19.50 -5.42 17.42
C SER A 114 -19.91 -5.71 18.85
N LEU A 115 -19.51 -4.83 19.78
CA LEU A 115 -20.19 -4.71 21.06
C LEU A 115 -21.44 -3.90 20.80
N GLN A 116 -22.46 -4.57 20.25
CA GLN A 116 -23.83 -4.08 20.36
C GLN A 116 -24.13 -3.88 21.84
N GLU A 117 -24.38 -2.63 22.20
CA GLU A 117 -25.03 -2.27 23.44
C GLU A 117 -26.35 -3.04 23.52
N ASP A 118 -26.35 -4.10 24.33
CA ASP A 118 -27.57 -4.73 24.83
C ASP A 118 -28.21 -3.75 25.81
N ASN A 119 -28.85 -2.71 25.27
CA ASN A 119 -29.72 -1.82 26.02
C ASN A 119 -31.04 -2.56 26.22
N GLY A 120 -31.15 -3.18 27.39
CA GLY A 120 -32.23 -4.08 27.79
C GLY A 120 -33.63 -3.49 27.66
N GLU A 121 -34.56 -4.40 27.42
CA GLU A 121 -35.99 -4.25 27.71
C GLU A 121 -36.28 -4.37 29.22
#